data_AF-F2LB33-F1
#
_entry.id   AF-F2LB33-F1
#
_cell.length_a   1.000
_cell.length_b   1.000
_cell.length_c   1.000
_cell.angle_alpha   90.00
_cell.angle_beta   90.00
_cell.angle_gamma   90.00
#
_symmetry.space_group_name_H-M   'P 1'
#
loop_
_entity.id
_entity.type
_entity.pdbx_description
1 polymer ?
#
loop_
_entity_poly.entity_id
_entity_poly.type
_entity_poly.pdbx_seq_one_letter_code
_entity_poly.pdbx_strand_id
1 'polypeptide(L)'
;MPSTEKAWEHELESLHRRLAASATKAFVFRRNGTNFGHENEVLFASGARLVARSRTQATSNFPATNANANANANGTVLQKQIPVYVFEVDLF
;
A
#
# COMPACT_ATOMS: atom_id res chain seq x y z
N MET A 1 -7.77 8.60 -35.64
CA MET A 1 -8.53 8.19 -34.43
C MET A 1 -7.52 7.66 -33.43
N PRO A 2 -7.30 8.28 -32.26
CA PRO A 2 -6.40 7.70 -31.27
C PRO A 2 -7.14 6.57 -30.54
N SER A 3 -6.55 5.38 -30.53
CA SER A 3 -7.03 4.19 -29.83
C SER A 3 -7.07 4.43 -28.33
N THR A 4 -8.07 3.83 -27.68
CA THR A 4 -8.38 3.85 -26.24
C THR A 4 -7.36 3.16 -25.34
N GLU A 5 -6.10 3.06 -25.78
CA GLU A 5 -5.06 2.25 -25.14
C GLU A 5 -4.18 3.04 -24.16
N LYS A 6 -4.46 4.33 -23.97
CA LYS A 6 -3.59 5.27 -23.24
C LYS A 6 -3.95 5.46 -21.75
N ALA A 7 -4.54 4.45 -21.10
CA ALA A 7 -5.10 4.60 -19.75
C ALA A 7 -4.33 3.88 -18.62
N TRP A 8 -3.23 3.16 -18.90
CA TRP A 8 -2.59 2.29 -17.89
C TRP A 8 -1.07 2.42 -17.75
N GLU A 9 -0.50 3.57 -18.13
CA GLU A 9 0.93 3.89 -17.92
C GLU A 9 1.23 4.37 -16.48
N HIS A 10 0.49 3.91 -15.48
CA HIS A 10 0.92 4.02 -14.09
C HIS A 10 1.50 2.67 -13.66
N GLU A 11 2.80 2.67 -13.36
CA GLU A 11 3.48 1.53 -12.77
C GLU A 11 2.85 1.27 -11.39
N LEU A 12 2.10 0.18 -11.29
CA LEU A 12 1.52 -0.24 -10.02
C LEU A 12 2.62 -0.91 -9.24
N GLU A 13 3.05 -0.28 -8.15
CA GLU A 13 3.96 -0.87 -7.17
C GLU A 13 3.20 -0.99 -5.83
N SER A 14 3.35 -2.13 -5.16
CA SER A 14 2.83 -2.27 -3.78
C SER A 14 3.95 -1.95 -2.79
N LEU A 15 3.62 -1.12 -1.80
CA LEU A 15 4.57 -0.59 -0.83
C LEU A 15 4.19 -1.01 0.59
N HIS A 16 5.07 -1.75 1.23
CA HIS A 16 4.96 -2.12 2.64
C HIS A 16 6.03 -1.36 3.45
N ARG A 17 5.66 -0.83 4.62
CA ARG A 17 6.60 -0.13 5.51
C ARG A 17 6.83 -0.93 6.78
N ARG A 18 8.10 -1.10 7.15
CA ARG A 18 8.53 -1.64 8.44
C ARG A 18 9.17 -0.52 9.25
N LEU A 19 8.66 -0.30 10.46
CA LEU A 19 9.25 0.66 11.38
C LEU A 19 10.52 0.09 11.99
N ALA A 20 11.65 0.74 11.76
CA ALA A 20 12.95 0.29 12.20
C ALA A 20 13.38 0.94 13.53
N ALA A 21 13.02 2.21 13.74
CA ALA A 21 13.11 2.91 15.02
C ALA A 21 12.06 4.02 15.11
N SER A 22 11.67 4.39 16.34
CA SER A 22 10.74 5.49 16.61
C SER A 22 11.24 6.37 17.75
N ALA A 23 11.46 7.66 17.47
CA ALA A 23 11.69 8.68 18.48
C ALA A 23 10.40 9.39 18.93
N THR A 24 9.31 9.24 18.16
CA THR A 24 7.99 9.78 18.52
C THR A 24 7.21 8.82 19.42
N LYS A 25 6.23 9.35 20.16
CA LYS A 25 5.30 8.52 20.96
C LYS A 25 4.34 7.81 20.01
N ALA A 26 4.41 6.48 19.96
CA ALA A 26 3.42 5.65 19.28
C ALA A 26 2.30 5.31 20.27
N PHE A 27 1.05 5.57 19.88
CA PHE A 27 -0.11 5.21 20.68
C PHE A 27 -0.77 3.99 20.06
N VAL A 28 -0.80 2.88 20.81
CA VAL A 28 -1.59 1.70 20.43
C VAL A 28 -3.06 2.07 20.64
N PHE A 29 -3.79 2.24 19.55
CA PHE A 29 -5.21 2.57 19.60
C PHE A 29 -6.03 1.29 19.75
N ARG A 30 -7.15 1.36 20.50
CA ARG A 30 -8.01 0.18 20.73
C ARG A 30 -8.85 -0.12 19.48
N ARG A 31 -9.03 -1.40 19.18
CA ARG A 31 -9.74 -1.97 18.02
C ARG A 31 -11.24 -1.61 17.92
N ASN A 32 -11.87 -1.17 19.02
CA ASN A 32 -13.31 -0.90 19.05
C ASN A 32 -13.58 0.60 18.85
N GLY A 33 -14.43 0.95 17.87
CA GLY A 33 -14.92 2.31 17.64
C GLY A 33 -14.34 3.05 16.43
N THR A 34 -13.60 2.38 15.54
CA THR A 34 -13.15 2.94 14.25
C THR A 34 -13.96 2.39 13.08
N ASN A 35 -13.88 3.06 11.93
CA ASN A 35 -14.62 2.67 10.71
C ASN A 35 -14.24 1.26 10.20
N PHE A 36 -13.09 0.71 10.61
CA PHE A 36 -12.57 -0.59 10.19
C PHE A 36 -12.14 -1.46 11.39
N GLY A 37 -13.07 -1.78 12.30
CA GLY A 37 -12.82 -2.54 13.54
C GLY A 37 -12.21 -3.95 13.42
N HIS A 38 -11.79 -4.35 12.22
CA HIS A 38 -11.01 -5.57 11.99
C HIS A 38 -9.50 -5.32 11.95
N GLU A 39 -9.05 -4.07 11.84
CA GLU A 39 -7.63 -3.68 11.74
C GLU A 39 -7.08 -3.18 13.09
N ASN A 40 -5.78 -3.41 13.32
CA ASN A 40 -5.07 -2.82 14.46
C ASN A 40 -4.44 -1.51 14.00
N GLU A 41 -4.90 -0.38 14.54
CA GLU A 41 -4.43 0.94 14.17
C GLU A 41 -3.35 1.44 15.16
N VAL A 42 -2.30 2.04 14.61
CA VAL A 42 -1.26 2.73 15.39
C VAL A 42 -1.23 4.19 14.96
N LEU A 43 -1.39 5.09 15.94
CA LEU A 43 -1.37 6.54 15.70
C LEU A 43 0.00 7.12 16.05
N PHE A 44 0.50 7.95 15.15
CA PHE A 44 1.70 8.75 15.36
C PHE A 44 1.31 10.21 15.62
N ALA A 45 2.17 10.94 16.34
CA ALA A 45 1.93 12.35 16.60
C ALA A 45 1.87 13.15 15.29
N SER A 46 1.00 14.15 15.23
CA SER A 46 0.98 15.09 14.11
C SER A 46 2.33 15.78 13.96
N GLY A 47 2.81 15.90 12.73
CA GLY A 47 4.13 16.45 12.42
C GLY A 47 5.28 15.44 12.52
N ALA A 48 5.01 14.17 12.85
CA ALA A 48 6.03 13.13 12.82
C ALA A 48 6.61 12.96 11.42
N ARG A 49 7.92 12.72 11.35
CA ARG A 49 8.67 12.60 10.08
C ARG A 49 9.04 11.16 9.82
N LEU A 50 8.69 10.65 8.64
CA LEU A 50 9.10 9.35 8.14
C LEU A 50 10.35 9.52 7.26
N VAL A 51 11.42 8.81 7.61
CA VAL A 51 12.67 8.79 6.83
C VAL A 51 12.91 7.38 6.33
N ALA A 52 12.97 7.19 5.01
CA ALA A 52 13.29 5.90 4.42
C ALA A 52 14.76 5.55 4.66
N ARG A 53 15.01 4.38 5.26
CA ARG A 53 16.33 3.81 5.50
C ARG A 53 16.78 2.91 4.37
N SER A 54 15.90 2.00 3.96
CA SER A 54 16.19 1.00 2.94
C SER A 54 14.94 0.68 2.13
N ARG A 55 15.15 0.17 0.92
CA ARG A 55 14.12 -0.37 0.02
C ARG A 55 14.59 -1.72 -0.47
N THR A 56 13.83 -2.76 -0.19
CA THR A 56 14.13 -4.12 -0.64
C THR A 56 12.94 -4.66 -1.42
N GLN A 57 13.19 -5.21 -2.60
CA GLN A 57 12.16 -5.90 -3.36
C GLN A 57 11.84 -7.24 -2.68
N ALA A 58 10.59 -7.42 -2.26
CA ALA A 58 10.13 -8.67 -1.65
C ALA A 58 9.70 -9.69 -2.71
N THR A 59 9.08 -9.22 -3.79
CA THR A 59 8.70 -10.04 -4.94
C THR A 59 8.61 -9.20 -6.21
N SER A 60 8.78 -9.81 -7.37
CA SER A 60 8.61 -9.20 -8.70
C SER A 60 7.27 -9.50 -9.36
N ASN A 61 6.50 -10.45 -8.82
CA ASN A 61 5.33 -11.03 -9.47
C ASN A 61 4.15 -11.21 -8.51
N PHE A 62 3.79 -10.15 -7.80
CA PHE A 62 2.59 -10.17 -6.97
C PHE A 62 1.33 -10.00 -7.83
N PRO A 63 0.35 -10.89 -7.71
CA PRO A 63 -0.89 -10.79 -8.46
C PRO A 63 -1.80 -9.70 -7.88
N ALA A 64 -1.85 -8.53 -8.52
CA ALA A 64 -2.80 -7.47 -8.20
C ALA A 64 -4.06 -7.61 -9.05
N THR A 65 -5.22 -7.64 -8.41
CA THR A 65 -6.53 -7.69 -9.07
C THR A 65 -7.23 -6.35 -8.99
N ASN A 66 -7.92 -5.96 -10.05
CA ASN A 66 -8.78 -4.78 -10.01
C ASN A 66 -10.07 -5.14 -9.24
N ALA A 67 -10.32 -4.47 -8.11
CA ALA A 67 -11.51 -4.67 -7.29
C ALA A 67 -12.83 -4.33 -8.03
N ASN A 68 -12.76 -3.53 -9.11
CA ASN A 68 -13.88 -3.22 -9.98
C ASN A 68 -14.03 -4.21 -11.15
N ALA A 69 -13.79 -5.51 -10.89
CA ALA A 69 -13.92 -6.57 -11.90
C ALA A 69 -15.35 -6.71 -12.50
N ASN A 70 -16.35 -6.02 -11.92
CA ASN A 70 -17.69 -5.87 -12.50
C ASN A 70 -17.76 -4.86 -13.66
N ALA A 71 -16.68 -4.14 -13.98
CA ALA A 71 -16.66 -3.14 -15.04
C ALA A 71 -16.32 -3.71 -16.44
N ASN A 72 -15.90 -4.97 -16.55
CA ASN A 72 -15.74 -5.62 -17.85
C ASN A 72 -17.01 -6.39 -18.18
N ALA A 73 -17.62 -6.07 -19.31
CA ALA A 73 -18.88 -6.65 -19.80
C ALA A 73 -18.92 -8.20 -19.89
N ASN A 74 -17.78 -8.88 -19.69
CA ASN A 74 -17.62 -10.33 -19.82
C ASN A 74 -17.21 -11.03 -18.50
N GLY A 75 -17.24 -10.35 -17.34
CA GLY A 75 -16.93 -10.97 -16.04
C GLY A 75 -15.47 -11.42 -15.85
N THR A 76 -14.56 -10.96 -16.71
CA THR A 76 -13.14 -11.31 -16.64
C THR A 76 -12.42 -10.44 -15.61
N VAL A 77 -11.86 -11.06 -14.57
CA VAL A 77 -11.01 -10.39 -13.58
C VAL A 77 -9.72 -9.94 -14.25
N LEU A 78 -9.48 -8.63 -14.28
CA LEU A 78 -8.19 -8.10 -14.71
C LEU A 78 -7.17 -8.29 -13.59
N GLN A 79 -6.15 -9.08 -13.87
CA GLN A 79 -5.02 -9.34 -12.98
C GLN A 79 -3.71 -8.91 -13.64
N LYS A 80 -2.88 -8.17 -12.90
CA LYS A 80 -1.56 -7.71 -13.33
C LYS A 80 -0.51 -8.20 -12.33
N GLN A 81 0.62 -8.69 -12.83
CA GLN A 81 1.78 -9.01 -11.99
C GLN A 81 2.56 -7.73 -11.72
N ILE A 82 2.82 -7.44 -10.45
CA ILE A 82 3.50 -6.22 -10.02
C ILE A 82 4.63 -6.51 -9.02
N PRO A 83 5.70 -5.70 -9.00
CA PRO A 83 6.69 -5.80 -7.94
C PRO A 83 6.14 -5.26 -6.61
N VAL A 84 6.62 -5.84 -5.52
CA VAL A 84 6.33 -5.40 -4.15
C VAL A 84 7.63 -5.06 -3.45
N TYR A 85 7.65 -3.90 -2.80
CA TYR A 85 8.81 -3.42 -2.06
C TYR A 85 8.47 -3.27 -0.58
N VAL A 86 9.44 -3.63 0.26
CA VAL A 86 9.44 -3.34 1.69
C VAL A 86 10.42 -2.21 1.95
N PHE A 87 9.94 -1.16 2.59
CA PHE A 87 10.73 -0.04 3.04
C PHE A 87 10.95 -0.12 4.53
N GLU A 88 12.19 -0.01 4.97
CA GLU A 88 12.46 0.29 6.38
C GLU A 88 12.41 1.80 6.57
N VAL A 89 11.70 2.23 7.61
CA VAL A 89 11.51 3.65 7.91
C VAL A 89 11.87 3.94 9.36
N ASP A 90 12.54 5.06 9.56
CA ASP A 90 12.66 5.70 10.87
C ASP A 90 11.54 6.72 11.03
N LEU A 91 11.03 6.82 12.25
CA LEU A 91 9.98 7.76 12.62
C LEU A 91 10.48 8.70 13.72
N PHE A 92 10.42 10.00 13.45
CA PHE A 92 10.83 11.07 14.36
C PHE A 92 9.64 11.90 14.82
#